data_AF-A0A3C1VY29-F1
#
_entry.id   AF-A0A3C1VY29-F1
#
_cell.length_a   1.000
_cell.length_b   1.000
_cell.length_c   1.000
_cell.angle_alpha   90.00
_cell.angle_beta   90.00
_cell.angle_gamma   90.00
#
_symmetry.space_group_name_H-M   'P 1'
#
loop_
_entity.id
_entity.type
_entity.pdbx_description
1 polymer ?
#
loop_
_entity_poly.entity_id
_entity_poly.type
_entity_poly.pdbx_seq_one_letter_code
_entity_poly.pdbx_strand_id
1 'polypeptide(L)'
;MGIYSRLSALIPDQSCVLCAESAKLCVCHECESSFSNHQPRCKSCAHPIGGKLDFCGQCLAHAPVFNRAYTLYDYQDAIADLIKIFKFDHRLCVGDYFSHQLYDLYQSIVSKGVEYDAIIPMPLSRSRIAERGYNQVLELLNVISKKTNIIIDTHSINRIKATQPLSALNPEQRRQEIKGA
;
A
#
# COMPACT_ATOMS: atom_id res chain seq x y z
N MET A 1 -23.78 -24.87 -4.22
CA MET A 1 -23.20 -24.32 -2.98
C MET A 1 -22.21 -25.33 -2.43
N GLY A 2 -20.91 -25.08 -2.57
CA GLY A 2 -19.86 -26.04 -2.26
C GLY A 2 -19.60 -26.18 -0.76
N ILE A 3 -18.89 -27.24 -0.36
CA ILE A 3 -18.56 -27.55 1.04
C ILE A 3 -17.86 -26.36 1.75
N TYR A 4 -17.08 -25.58 1.00
CA TYR A 4 -16.41 -24.36 1.47
C TYR A 4 -17.37 -23.27 1.99
N SER A 5 -18.53 -23.07 1.35
CA SER A 5 -19.48 -22.03 1.80
C SER A 5 -20.25 -22.44 3.05
N ARG A 6 -20.29 -23.73 3.38
CA ARG A 6 -20.90 -24.24 4.62
C ARG A 6 -19.91 -24.23 5.78
N LEU A 7 -18.62 -24.44 5.49
CA LEU A 7 -17.55 -24.41 6.48
C LEU A 7 -17.09 -22.98 6.82
N SER A 8 -17.27 -22.00 5.93
CA SER A 8 -16.87 -20.61 6.20
C SER A 8 -17.55 -20.00 7.42
N ALA A 9 -18.77 -20.43 7.75
CA ALA A 9 -19.50 -19.98 8.95
C ALA A 9 -18.95 -20.60 10.26
N LEU A 10 -18.07 -21.60 10.17
CA LEU A 10 -17.45 -22.30 11.29
C LEU A 10 -15.97 -21.93 11.47
N ILE A 11 -15.40 -21.14 10.54
CA ILE A 11 -14.05 -20.60 10.70
C ILE A 11 -14.18 -19.42 11.66
N PRO A 12 -13.57 -19.48 12.87
CA PRO A 12 -13.62 -18.36 13.79
C PRO A 12 -12.96 -17.15 13.12
N ASP A 13 -13.57 -15.99 13.32
CA ASP A 13 -12.93 -14.71 13.01
C ASP A 13 -11.55 -14.65 13.69
N GLN A 14 -10.61 -13.99 13.03
CA GLN A 14 -9.29 -13.77 13.63
C GLN A 14 -9.33 -12.58 14.58
N SER A 15 -8.38 -12.50 15.51
CA SER A 15 -8.26 -11.35 16.41
C SER A 15 -7.63 -10.16 15.69
N CYS A 16 -8.17 -8.97 15.94
CA CYS A 16 -7.59 -7.70 15.56
C CYS A 16 -6.18 -7.57 16.14
N VAL A 17 -5.19 -7.24 15.32
CA VAL A 17 -3.79 -7.11 15.76
C VAL A 17 -3.54 -5.89 16.66
N LEU A 18 -4.51 -4.96 16.75
CA LEU A 18 -4.40 -3.73 17.54
C LEU A 18 -5.14 -3.79 18.88
N CYS A 19 -6.32 -4.41 18.93
CA CYS A 19 -7.17 -4.45 20.13
C CYS A 19 -7.61 -5.85 20.57
N ALA A 20 -7.20 -6.90 19.86
CA ALA A 20 -7.55 -8.31 20.12
C ALA A 20 -9.05 -8.70 19.98
N GLU A 21 -9.94 -7.76 19.69
CA GLU A 21 -11.35 -8.02 19.36
C GLU A 21 -11.53 -8.84 18.07
N SER A 22 -12.72 -9.41 17.88
CA SER A 22 -13.07 -10.18 16.68
C SER A 22 -12.96 -9.33 15.40
N ALA A 23 -12.34 -9.87 14.35
CA ALA A 23 -12.14 -9.17 13.10
C ALA A 23 -12.19 -10.12 11.89
N LYS A 24 -12.88 -9.69 10.84
CA LYS A 24 -12.95 -10.44 9.56
C LYS A 24 -11.59 -10.48 8.86
N LEU A 25 -10.91 -9.33 8.82
CA LEU A 25 -9.50 -9.20 8.47
C LEU A 25 -8.68 -9.04 9.76
N CYS A 26 -7.37 -8.82 9.67
CA CYS A 26 -6.54 -8.71 10.88
C CYS A 26 -6.68 -7.35 11.59
N VAL A 27 -7.52 -6.45 11.08
CA VAL A 27 -7.89 -5.16 11.69
C VAL A 27 -9.41 -5.10 11.75
N CYS A 28 -9.98 -4.81 12.92
CA CYS A 28 -11.42 -4.64 13.08
C CYS A 28 -11.89 -3.26 12.58
N HIS A 29 -13.19 -3.16 12.31
CA HIS A 29 -13.81 -1.91 11.86
C HIS A 29 -13.56 -0.72 12.80
N GLU A 30 -13.60 -0.95 14.12
CA GLU A 30 -13.40 0.11 15.12
C GLU A 30 -11.99 0.70 15.02
N CYS A 31 -10.95 -0.15 15.01
CA CYS A 31 -9.57 0.31 14.83
C CYS A 31 -9.37 0.97 13.46
N GLU A 32 -9.95 0.42 12.40
CA GLU A 32 -9.85 1.00 11.07
C GLU A 32 -10.44 2.42 10.99
N SER A 33 -11.56 2.68 11.67
CA SER A 33 -12.18 4.00 11.70
C SER A 33 -11.24 5.10 12.26
N SER A 34 -10.31 4.71 13.14
CA SER A 34 -9.32 5.62 13.72
C SER A 34 -8.21 6.04 12.75
N PHE A 35 -8.04 5.34 11.63
CA PHE A 35 -6.99 5.64 10.65
C PHE A 35 -7.34 6.82 9.72
N SER A 36 -8.61 7.21 9.68
CA SER A 36 -9.15 8.10 8.65
C SER A 36 -8.78 9.56 8.90
N ASN A 37 -7.96 10.12 8.02
CA ASN A 37 -7.69 11.55 7.93
C ASN A 37 -8.33 12.11 6.64
N HIS A 38 -9.57 12.63 6.76
CA HIS A 38 -10.38 13.17 5.65
C HIS A 38 -9.92 14.54 5.15
N GLN A 39 -8.62 14.79 5.15
CA GLN A 39 -8.07 16.07 4.71
C GLN A 39 -7.99 16.17 3.18
N PRO A 40 -8.27 17.35 2.59
CA PRO A 40 -8.01 17.60 1.18
C PRO A 40 -6.56 17.32 0.81
N ARG A 41 -6.34 16.77 -0.38
CA ARG A 41 -5.01 16.39 -0.88
C ARG A 41 -4.77 16.92 -2.28
N CYS A 42 -3.51 17.25 -2.56
CA CYS A 42 -3.04 17.63 -3.87
C CYS A 42 -3.43 16.58 -4.91
N LYS A 43 -4.11 16.99 -5.99
CA LYS A 43 -4.54 16.14 -7.11
C LYS A 43 -3.38 15.54 -7.89
N SER A 44 -2.15 16.02 -7.69
CA SER A 44 -0.93 15.45 -8.26
C SER A 44 -0.21 14.55 -7.26
N CYS A 45 0.41 15.09 -6.20
CA CYS A 45 1.29 14.30 -5.32
C CYS A 45 0.62 13.70 -4.07
N ALA A 46 -0.69 13.87 -3.87
CA ALA A 46 -1.44 13.45 -2.68
C ALA A 46 -0.98 14.07 -1.34
N HIS A 47 -0.10 15.07 -1.37
CA HIS A 47 0.27 15.81 -0.17
C HIS A 47 -0.96 16.52 0.43
N PRO A 48 -1.15 16.51 1.76
CA PRO A 48 -2.19 17.29 2.41
C PRO A 48 -2.15 18.76 2.04
N ILE A 49 -3.31 19.37 1.81
CA ILE A 49 -3.43 20.80 1.50
C ILE A 49 -4.60 21.42 2.26
N GLY A 50 -4.45 22.70 2.59
CA GLY A 50 -5.49 23.48 3.25
C GLY A 50 -6.57 23.96 2.28
N GLY A 51 -7.82 23.99 2.74
CA GLY A 51 -8.92 24.66 2.04
C GLY A 51 -9.37 23.97 0.74
N LYS A 52 -9.79 24.78 -0.24
CA LYS A 52 -10.33 24.35 -1.55
C LYS A 52 -9.27 24.32 -2.67
N LEU A 53 -8.00 24.16 -2.31
CA LEU A 53 -6.93 24.08 -3.29
C LEU A 53 -6.93 22.72 -3.98
N ASP A 54 -6.53 22.69 -5.25
CA ASP A 54 -6.37 21.46 -6.02
C ASP A 54 -4.92 20.94 -6.03
N PHE A 55 -3.95 21.85 -5.89
CA PHE A 55 -2.52 21.53 -5.98
C PHE A 55 -1.74 22.21 -4.86
N CYS A 56 -0.70 21.54 -4.36
CA CYS A 56 0.22 22.13 -3.38
C CYS A 56 1.24 23.06 -4.07
N GLY A 57 1.85 23.97 -3.31
CA GLY A 57 2.84 24.92 -3.83
C GLY A 57 4.05 24.25 -4.50
N GLN A 58 4.48 23.09 -4.00
CA GLN A 58 5.59 22.36 -4.60
C GLN A 58 5.26 21.82 -5.99
N CYS A 59 4.07 21.26 -6.20
CA CYS A 59 3.64 20.78 -7.52
C CYS A 59 3.39 21.91 -8.51
N LEU A 60 2.94 23.09 -8.03
CA LEU A 60 2.78 24.28 -8.88
C LEU A 60 4.13 24.84 -9.34
N ALA A 61 5.13 24.84 -8.45
CA ALA A 61 6.47 25.32 -8.78
C ALA A 61 7.24 24.32 -9.66
N HIS A 62 7.12 23.02 -9.36
CA HIS A 62 7.83 21.95 -10.06
C HIS A 62 6.90 20.74 -10.21
N ALA A 63 6.33 20.59 -11.42
CA ALA A 63 5.48 19.44 -11.72
C ALA A 63 6.29 18.13 -11.59
N PRO A 64 5.77 17.11 -10.89
CA PRO A 64 6.44 15.83 -10.79
C PRO A 64 6.42 15.08 -12.13
N VAL A 65 7.31 14.10 -12.29
CA VAL A 65 7.40 13.21 -13.47
C VAL A 65 6.27 12.16 -13.55
N PHE A 66 5.26 12.26 -12.70
CA PHE A 66 4.10 11.39 -12.67
C PHE A 66 2.83 12.24 -12.69
N ASN A 67 1.74 11.69 -13.25
CA ASN A 67 0.48 12.44 -13.36
C ASN A 67 -0.24 12.54 -12.01
N ARG A 68 -0.29 11.43 -11.26
CA ARG A 68 -1.07 11.33 -10.03
C ARG A 68 -0.53 10.29 -9.07
N ALA A 69 -0.51 10.63 -7.79
CA ALA A 69 -0.30 9.73 -6.67
C ALA A 69 -1.61 9.56 -5.91
N TYR A 70 -1.77 8.38 -5.30
CA TYR A 70 -2.87 8.06 -4.40
C TYR A 70 -2.29 7.56 -3.08
N THR A 71 -3.04 7.75 -2.00
CA THR A 71 -2.69 7.23 -0.68
C THR A 71 -3.91 6.61 -0.03
N LEU A 72 -3.71 5.50 0.68
CA LEU A 72 -4.73 4.89 1.54
C LEU A 72 -4.82 5.62 2.88
N TYR A 73 -3.66 5.86 3.50
CA TYR A 73 -3.56 6.39 4.86
C TYR A 73 -2.36 7.33 4.99
N ASP A 74 -2.39 8.21 6.00
CA ASP A 74 -1.17 8.91 6.41
C ASP A 74 -0.25 7.96 7.18
N TYR A 75 1.06 8.11 6.97
CA TYR A 75 2.07 7.33 7.67
C TYR A 75 2.27 7.85 9.11
N GLN A 76 1.35 7.48 10.00
CA GLN A 76 1.33 7.90 11.40
C GLN A 76 0.75 6.80 12.30
N ASP A 77 1.04 6.87 13.60
CA ASP A 77 0.44 6.05 14.65
C ASP A 77 0.34 4.55 14.29
N ALA A 78 -0.86 3.97 14.45
CA ALA A 78 -1.13 2.56 14.18
C ALA A 78 -0.81 2.13 12.74
N ILE A 79 -0.98 3.00 11.74
CA ILE A 79 -0.63 2.70 10.34
C ILE A 79 0.88 2.50 10.19
N ALA A 80 1.67 3.36 10.82
CA ALA A 80 3.12 3.23 10.79
C ALA A 80 3.57 1.90 11.41
N ASP A 81 2.94 1.48 12.51
CA ASP A 81 3.26 0.22 13.18
C ASP A 81 2.79 -1.01 12.38
N LEU A 82 1.58 -0.97 11.81
CA LEU A 82 1.09 -2.00 10.89
C LEU A 82 2.04 -2.20 9.70
N ILE A 83 2.51 -1.11 9.09
CA ILE A 83 3.47 -1.17 7.97
C ILE A 83 4.81 -1.77 8.41
N LYS A 84 5.28 -1.48 9.63
CA LYS A 84 6.52 -2.08 10.17
C LYS A 84 6.36 -3.58 10.38
N ILE A 85 5.32 -4.01 11.12
CA ILE A 85 5.13 -5.44 11.42
C ILE A 85 4.84 -6.25 10.16
N PHE A 86 4.20 -5.64 9.15
CA PHE A 86 4.12 -6.22 7.83
C PHE A 86 5.53 -6.44 7.30
N LYS A 87 6.29 -5.36 7.06
CA LYS A 87 7.60 -5.39 6.39
C LYS A 87 8.72 -6.14 7.14
N PHE A 88 8.64 -6.30 8.45
CA PHE A 88 9.76 -6.81 9.25
C PHE A 88 9.39 -8.02 10.11
N ASP A 89 8.12 -8.19 10.49
CA ASP A 89 7.71 -9.26 11.41
C ASP A 89 6.89 -10.36 10.70
N HIS A 90 6.93 -10.40 9.37
CA HIS A 90 6.32 -11.44 8.54
C HIS A 90 4.80 -11.61 8.77
N ARG A 91 4.12 -10.54 9.21
CA ARG A 91 2.68 -10.55 9.47
C ARG A 91 1.89 -10.37 8.17
N LEU A 92 1.81 -11.43 7.37
CA LEU A 92 1.12 -11.43 6.06
C LEU A 92 -0.38 -11.11 6.18
N CYS A 93 -1.02 -11.39 7.31
CA CYS A 93 -2.41 -10.99 7.54
C CYS A 93 -2.61 -9.45 7.43
N VAL A 94 -1.59 -8.66 7.78
CA VAL A 94 -1.59 -7.19 7.60
C VAL A 94 -1.46 -6.83 6.12
N GLY A 95 -0.67 -7.59 5.36
CA GLY A 95 -0.60 -7.47 3.90
C GLY A 95 -1.95 -7.76 3.25
N ASP A 96 -2.64 -8.81 3.69
CA ASP A 96 -3.98 -9.16 3.22
C ASP A 96 -5.00 -8.05 3.54
N TYR A 97 -4.98 -7.50 4.76
CA TYR A 97 -5.77 -6.33 5.13
C TYR A 97 -5.53 -5.15 4.17
N PHE A 98 -4.28 -4.71 4.00
CA PHE A 98 -3.99 -3.60 3.10
C PHE A 98 -4.30 -3.90 1.63
N SER A 99 -4.22 -5.16 1.20
CA SER A 99 -4.57 -5.54 -0.18
C SER A 99 -6.06 -5.35 -0.48
N HIS A 100 -6.93 -5.61 0.52
CA HIS A 100 -8.35 -5.32 0.44
C HIS A 100 -8.62 -3.81 0.36
N GLN A 101 -7.95 -3.02 1.21
CA GLN A 101 -8.08 -1.56 1.19
C GLN A 101 -7.59 -0.95 -0.14
N LEU A 102 -6.47 -1.47 -0.67
CA LEU A 102 -5.94 -1.04 -1.96
C LEU A 102 -6.88 -1.39 -3.11
N TYR A 103 -7.54 -2.54 -3.06
CA TYR A 103 -8.56 -2.93 -4.03
C TYR A 103 -9.76 -1.97 -4.01
N ASP A 104 -10.26 -1.59 -2.84
CA ASP A 104 -11.39 -0.66 -2.73
C ASP A 104 -11.01 0.74 -3.26
N LEU A 105 -9.79 1.21 -2.95
CA LEU A 105 -9.25 2.44 -3.54
C LEU A 105 -9.15 2.32 -5.07
N TYR A 106 -8.62 1.21 -5.59
CA TYR A 106 -8.53 0.97 -7.03
C TYR A 106 -9.91 1.01 -7.70
N GLN A 107 -10.92 0.36 -7.12
CA GLN A 107 -12.30 0.42 -7.60
C GLN A 107 -12.85 1.85 -7.63
N SER A 108 -12.55 2.65 -6.61
CA SER A 108 -12.95 4.07 -6.56
C SER A 108 -12.29 4.95 -7.63
N ILE A 109 -11.13 4.52 -8.15
CA ILE A 109 -10.40 5.22 -9.20
C ILE A 109 -10.98 4.85 -10.56
N VAL A 110 -11.13 3.55 -10.85
CA VAL A 110 -11.63 3.08 -12.15
C VAL A 110 -13.10 3.42 -12.37
N SER A 111 -13.92 3.45 -11.31
CA SER A 111 -15.32 3.89 -11.39
C SER A 111 -15.50 5.34 -11.80
N LYS A 112 -14.44 6.16 -11.74
CA LYS A 112 -14.42 7.55 -12.24
C LYS A 112 -14.00 7.65 -13.72
N GLY A 113 -13.90 6.52 -14.41
CA GLY A 113 -13.51 6.44 -15.83
C GLY A 113 -12.00 6.52 -16.05
N VAL A 114 -11.19 6.30 -15.02
CA VAL A 114 -9.73 6.21 -15.18
C VAL A 114 -9.37 4.78 -15.56
N GLU A 115 -8.70 4.62 -16.69
CA GLU A 115 -8.25 3.32 -17.18
C GLU A 115 -6.72 3.23 -17.12
N TYR A 116 -6.22 2.03 -16.84
CA TYR A 116 -4.80 1.72 -16.79
C TYR A 116 -4.55 0.40 -17.52
N ASP A 117 -3.54 0.35 -18.38
CA ASP A 117 -3.19 -0.86 -19.12
C ASP A 117 -2.52 -1.92 -18.23
N ALA A 118 -1.73 -1.46 -17.25
CA ALA A 118 -0.98 -2.33 -16.35
C ALA A 118 -0.65 -1.64 -15.01
N ILE A 119 -0.38 -2.47 -14.00
CA ILE A 119 0.24 -2.09 -12.73
C ILE A 119 1.64 -2.71 -12.70
N ILE A 120 2.65 -1.87 -12.54
CA ILE A 120 4.05 -2.30 -12.42
C ILE A 120 4.48 -2.19 -10.95
N PRO A 121 4.56 -3.30 -10.19
CA PRO A 121 5.01 -3.28 -8.81
C PRO A 121 6.52 -3.01 -8.71
N MET A 122 6.91 -2.19 -7.75
CA MET A 122 8.33 -1.90 -7.50
C MET A 122 9.08 -3.18 -7.05
N PRO A 123 10.15 -3.59 -7.75
CA PRO A 123 10.88 -4.82 -7.43
C PRO A 123 11.71 -4.67 -6.14
N LEU A 124 11.86 -5.78 -5.43
CA LEU A 124 12.85 -5.92 -4.35
C LEU A 124 14.16 -6.50 -4.89
N SER A 125 15.28 -6.22 -4.20
CA SER A 125 16.52 -6.95 -4.48
C SER A 125 16.42 -8.41 -4.02
N ARG A 126 17.17 -9.31 -4.67
CA ARG A 126 17.22 -10.73 -4.28
C ARG A 126 17.56 -10.93 -2.81
N SER A 127 18.48 -10.14 -2.26
CA SER A 127 18.83 -10.16 -0.84
C SER A 127 17.65 -9.83 0.07
N ARG A 128 16.82 -8.84 -0.29
CA ARG A 128 15.63 -8.44 0.48
C ARG A 128 14.53 -9.48 0.38
N ILE A 129 14.36 -10.10 -0.78
CA ILE A 129 13.42 -11.22 -0.95
C ILE A 129 13.87 -12.40 -0.08
N ALA A 130 15.16 -12.71 -0.05
CA ALA A 130 15.70 -13.79 0.79
C ALA A 130 15.55 -13.48 2.30
N GLU A 131 15.76 -12.23 2.72
CA GLU A 131 15.61 -11.79 4.12
C GLU A 131 14.14 -11.80 4.58
N ARG A 132 13.22 -11.29 3.74
CA ARG A 132 11.80 -11.11 4.10
C ARG A 132 10.91 -12.30 3.73
N GLY A 133 11.34 -13.12 2.79
CA GLY A 133 10.57 -14.27 2.25
C GLY A 133 9.49 -13.92 1.23
N TYR A 134 9.15 -12.63 1.03
CA TYR A 134 8.11 -12.20 0.09
C TYR A 134 8.34 -10.77 -0.42
N ASN A 135 7.65 -10.37 -1.49
CA ASN A 135 7.62 -8.99 -1.98
C ASN A 135 6.35 -8.30 -1.49
N GLN A 136 6.50 -7.36 -0.55
CA GLN A 136 5.37 -6.66 0.05
C GLN A 136 4.46 -5.96 -0.98
N VAL A 137 5.00 -5.47 -2.09
CA VAL A 137 4.19 -4.78 -3.11
C VAL A 137 3.32 -5.78 -3.86
N LEU A 138 3.81 -7.00 -4.10
CA LEU A 138 3.02 -8.07 -4.72
C LEU A 138 1.90 -8.54 -3.78
N GLU A 139 2.18 -8.67 -2.49
CA GLU A 139 1.16 -9.01 -1.50
C GLU A 139 0.03 -7.97 -1.46
N LEU A 140 0.36 -6.67 -1.55
CA LEU A 140 -0.64 -5.61 -1.64
C LEU A 140 -1.52 -5.71 -2.89
N LEU A 141 -1.00 -6.27 -3.99
CA LEU A 141 -1.74 -6.44 -5.25
C LEU A 141 -2.51 -7.75 -5.32
N ASN A 142 -2.43 -8.63 -4.31
CA ASN A 142 -3.02 -9.96 -4.32
C ASN A 142 -4.54 -9.96 -4.58
N VAL A 143 -5.28 -9.02 -3.99
CA VAL A 143 -6.74 -8.94 -4.21
C VAL A 143 -7.06 -8.35 -5.59
N ILE A 144 -6.32 -7.34 -6.04
CA ILE A 144 -6.48 -6.75 -7.37
C ILE A 144 -6.24 -7.79 -8.46
N SER A 145 -5.16 -8.56 -8.37
CA SER A 145 -4.81 -9.59 -9.36
C SER A 145 -5.84 -10.71 -9.44
N LYS A 146 -6.51 -11.04 -8.33
CA LYS A 146 -7.55 -12.08 -8.27
C LYS A 146 -8.93 -11.61 -8.73
N LYS A 147 -9.25 -10.33 -8.52
CA LYS A 147 -10.60 -9.78 -8.75
C LYS A 147 -10.75 -8.95 -10.01
N THR A 148 -9.65 -8.67 -10.71
CA THR A 148 -9.65 -7.82 -11.90
C THR A 148 -8.79 -8.44 -13.00
N ASN A 149 -8.95 -7.96 -14.22
CA ASN A 149 -8.17 -8.42 -15.37
C ASN A 149 -6.99 -7.49 -15.70
N ILE A 150 -6.63 -6.55 -14.81
CA ILE A 150 -5.50 -5.65 -15.07
C ILE A 150 -4.18 -6.42 -15.05
N ILE A 151 -3.29 -6.08 -15.98
CA ILE A 151 -1.99 -6.73 -16.08
C ILE A 151 -1.13 -6.31 -14.89
N ILE A 152 -0.61 -7.27 -14.13
CA ILE A 152 0.43 -7.03 -13.13
C ILE A 152 1.78 -7.37 -13.74
N ASP A 153 2.51 -6.36 -14.20
CA ASP A 153 3.76 -6.53 -14.94
C ASP A 153 4.98 -6.46 -14.00
N THR A 154 5.52 -7.63 -13.68
CA THR A 154 6.68 -7.79 -12.80
C THR A 154 8.02 -7.84 -13.54
N HIS A 155 8.02 -7.65 -14.86
CA HIS A 155 9.16 -7.92 -15.73
C HIS A 155 9.72 -6.67 -16.42
N SER A 156 8.91 -5.63 -16.64
CA SER A 156 9.36 -4.42 -17.35
C SER A 156 10.34 -3.55 -16.58
N ILE A 157 10.47 -3.74 -15.26
CA ILE A 157 11.46 -3.02 -14.46
C ILE A 157 12.30 -3.99 -13.63
N ASN A 158 13.59 -3.70 -13.51
CA ASN A 158 14.50 -4.42 -12.65
C ASN A 158 15.19 -3.47 -11.67
N ARG A 159 15.54 -4.00 -10.51
CA ARG A 159 16.29 -3.24 -9.50
C ARG A 159 17.78 -3.39 -9.80
N ILE A 160 18.43 -2.34 -10.27
CA ILE A 160 19.85 -2.35 -10.66
C ILE A 160 20.79 -2.08 -9.48
N LYS A 161 20.33 -1.34 -8.46
CA LYS A 161 21.12 -0.98 -7.28
C LYS A 161 20.55 -1.59 -6.01
N ALA A 162 21.40 -2.34 -5.29
CA ALA A 162 21.09 -2.80 -3.95
C ALA A 162 21.33 -1.67 -2.95
N THR A 163 20.33 -0.81 -2.76
CA THR A 163 20.47 0.31 -1.82
C THR A 163 20.56 -0.15 -0.37
N GLN A 164 21.25 0.63 0.46
CA GLN A 164 21.14 0.54 1.91
C GLN A 164 19.67 0.71 2.36
N PRO A 165 19.30 0.15 3.52
CA PRO A 165 17.98 0.42 4.10
C PRO A 165 17.78 1.93 4.30
N LEU A 166 16.90 2.52 3.49
CA LEU A 166 16.63 3.96 3.52
C LEU A 166 16.09 4.43 4.87
N SER A 167 15.48 3.54 5.65
CA SER A 167 15.02 3.82 7.01
C SER A 167 16.16 4.23 7.96
N ALA A 168 17.38 3.77 7.72
CA ALA A 168 18.56 4.10 8.52
C ALA A 168 19.26 5.40 8.06
N LEU A 169 18.82 5.98 6.93
CA LEU A 169 19.47 7.15 6.33
C LEU A 169 18.69 8.42 6.63
N ASN A 170 19.40 9.54 6.77
CA ASN A 170 18.82 10.88 6.84
C ASN A 170 18.34 11.37 5.44
N PRO A 171 17.59 12.48 5.33
CA PRO A 171 17.03 12.94 4.06
C PRO A 171 18.06 13.25 2.95
N GLU A 172 19.27 13.67 3.31
CA GLU A 172 20.34 13.93 2.34
C GLU A 172 20.98 12.63 1.87
N GLN A 173 21.31 11.74 2.80
CA GLN A 173 21.83 10.41 2.53
C GLN A 173 20.86 9.60 1.67
N ARG A 174 19.54 9.65 1.94
CA ARG A 174 18.52 8.99 1.10
C ARG A 174 18.55 9.49 -0.33
N ARG A 175 18.68 10.80 -0.54
CA ARG A 175 18.74 11.39 -1.89
C ARG A 175 19.97 10.92 -2.66
N GLN A 176 21.12 10.89 -1.99
CA GLN A 176 22.36 10.36 -2.58
C GLN A 176 22.25 8.86 -2.86
N GLU A 177 21.65 8.10 -1.95
CA GLU A 177 21.51 6.65 -2.05
C GLU A 177 20.59 6.23 -3.22
N ILE A 178 19.51 6.98 -3.47
CA ILE A 178 18.58 6.72 -4.57
C ILE A 178 19.12 7.20 -5.93
N LYS A 179 20.13 8.07 -5.95
CA LYS A 179 20.69 8.59 -7.20
C LYS A 179 21.27 7.44 -8.05
N GLY A 180 20.76 7.32 -9.28
CA GLY A 180 21.15 6.28 -10.23
C GLY A 180 20.69 4.86 -9.85
N ALA A 181 19.70 4.75 -8.95
CA ALA A 181 19.09 3.48 -8.52
C ALA A 181 17.92 3.06 -9.40
#